data_AF-A0A1Q2D3H9-F1
#
_entry.id   AF-A0A1Q2D3H9-F1
#
_cell.length_a   1.000
_cell.length_b   1.000
_cell.length_c   1.000
_cell.angle_alpha   90.00
_cell.angle_beta   90.00
_cell.angle_gamma   90.00
#
_symmetry.space_group_name_H-M   'P 1'
#
loop_
_entity.id
_entity.type
_entity.pdbx_description
1 polymer ?
#
loop_
_entity_poly.entity_id
_entity_poly.type
_entity_poly.pdbx_seq_one_letter_code
_entity_poly.pdbx_strand_id
1 'polypeptide(L)'
;MTSIKQYYLSLKYHKKLAIVFFLIFTCLLFLFVLLYQLRVTQLNSHELIQEKWNYFTGLSVDTKANVQEALLENNFSLLTFYNHLLFGLILLSFMIIYLFGYISSKKRRPEINYMLNNGVKTFEIIARFMIDALIAAICSLLILTLVLSILQNTFIKSTVYLNQCVSTKELSKRNLVIEHAPDLKSLARPETTEIPKNPENNLLPFNENSMFSSHLEKHTITEIIRNVNQHFVLLLIISAWSLFLGNYSYMLIHVKNRRIE
;
A
#
# COMPACT_ATOMS: atom_id res chain seq x y z
N MET A 1 -19.46 10.70 44.68
CA MET A 1 -18.16 11.39 44.54
C MET A 1 -17.25 10.56 43.66
N THR A 2 -17.04 10.96 42.41
CA THR A 2 -16.05 10.33 41.52
C THR A 2 -14.65 10.77 41.94
N SER A 3 -13.84 9.81 42.41
CA SER A 3 -12.47 10.05 42.87
C SER A 3 -11.58 10.53 41.72
N ILE A 4 -10.65 11.45 41.98
CA ILE A 4 -9.58 11.87 41.04
C ILE A 4 -8.85 10.65 40.43
N LYS A 5 -8.75 9.55 41.17
CA LYS A 5 -8.19 8.27 40.72
C LYS A 5 -9.01 7.64 39.58
N GLN A 6 -10.34 7.74 39.62
CA GLN A 6 -11.22 7.26 38.54
C GLN A 6 -11.10 8.14 37.28
N TYR A 7 -10.93 9.46 37.47
CA TYR A 7 -10.70 10.37 36.35
C TYR A 7 -9.37 10.08 35.64
N TYR A 8 -8.29 9.89 36.41
CA TYR A 8 -6.97 9.51 35.87
C TYR A 8 -7.00 8.16 35.13
N LEU A 9 -7.67 7.15 35.69
CA LEU A 9 -7.82 5.83 35.06
C LEU A 9 -8.63 5.90 33.76
N SER A 10 -9.71 6.69 33.73
CA SER A 10 -10.48 6.95 32.51
C SER A 10 -9.61 7.60 31.44
N LEU A 11 -8.89 8.67 31.80
CA LEU A 11 -8.05 9.42 30.86
C LEU A 11 -6.89 8.57 30.30
N LYS A 12 -6.29 7.69 31.11
CA LYS A 12 -5.29 6.70 30.69
C LYS A 12 -5.89 5.65 29.73
N TYR A 13 -7.13 5.25 29.95
CA TYR A 13 -7.83 4.26 29.15
C TYR A 13 -8.18 4.80 27.74
N HIS A 14 -8.67 6.04 27.64
CA HIS A 14 -8.93 6.71 26.35
C HIS A 14 -7.65 6.87 25.53
N LYS A 15 -6.53 7.25 26.18
CA LYS A 15 -5.21 7.34 25.55
C LYS A 15 -4.76 6.00 24.95
N LYS A 16 -4.94 4.88 25.66
CA LYS A 16 -4.52 3.55 25.16
C LYS A 16 -5.27 3.16 23.89
N LEU A 17 -6.59 3.38 23.84
CA LEU A 17 -7.38 3.10 22.64
C LEU A 17 -6.98 3.98 21.45
N ALA A 18 -6.76 5.27 21.69
CA ALA A 18 -6.32 6.19 20.65
C ALA A 18 -4.94 5.79 20.08
N ILE A 19 -3.99 5.39 20.93
CA ILE A 19 -2.68 4.88 20.51
C ILE A 19 -2.81 3.60 19.68
N VAL A 20 -3.65 2.65 20.11
CA VAL A 20 -3.86 1.39 19.37
C VAL A 20 -4.48 1.68 18.01
N PHE A 21 -5.49 2.55 17.94
CA PHE A 21 -6.08 2.95 16.66
C PHE A 21 -5.07 3.65 15.77
N PHE A 22 -4.27 4.57 16.33
CA PHE A 22 -3.18 5.24 15.62
C PHE A 22 -2.21 4.24 15.00
N LEU A 23 -1.76 3.22 15.74
CA LEU A 23 -0.82 2.21 15.22
C LEU A 23 -1.46 1.38 14.09
N ILE A 24 -2.69 0.90 14.30
CA ILE A 24 -3.43 0.14 13.28
C ILE A 24 -3.60 0.98 12.01
N PHE A 25 -4.09 2.21 12.15
CA PHE A 25 -4.36 3.11 11.04
C PHE A 25 -3.07 3.48 10.29
N THR A 26 -1.99 3.78 11.01
CA THR A 26 -0.69 4.10 10.39
C THR A 26 -0.12 2.91 9.62
N CYS A 27 -0.21 1.70 10.19
CA CYS A 27 0.28 0.49 9.53
C CYS A 27 -0.53 0.20 8.26
N LEU A 28 -1.87 0.26 8.33
CA LEU A 28 -2.73 0.08 7.17
C LEU A 28 -2.48 1.15 6.10
N LEU A 29 -2.37 2.42 6.50
CA LEU A 29 -2.10 3.52 5.58
C LEU A 29 -0.76 3.33 4.86
N PHE A 30 0.29 2.95 5.59
CA PHE A 30 1.59 2.63 5.00
C PHE A 30 1.48 1.48 3.99
N LEU A 31 0.76 0.40 4.30
CA LEU A 31 0.55 -0.72 3.39
C LEU A 31 -0.21 -0.31 2.12
N PHE A 32 -1.23 0.54 2.24
CA PHE A 32 -1.96 1.08 1.09
C PHE A 32 -1.04 1.89 0.17
N VAL A 33 -0.25 2.79 0.75
CA VAL A 33 0.70 3.63 0.01
C VAL A 33 1.76 2.76 -0.67
N LEU A 34 2.30 1.76 0.02
CA LEU A 34 3.30 0.83 -0.51
C LEU A 34 2.76 0.01 -1.68
N LEU A 35 1.60 -0.63 -1.52
CA LEU A 35 0.99 -1.45 -2.59
C LEU A 35 0.63 -0.60 -3.81
N TYR A 36 0.16 0.62 -3.59
CA TYR A 36 -0.11 1.52 -4.70
C TYR A 36 1.18 1.97 -5.40
N GLN A 37 2.24 2.27 -4.65
CA GLN A 37 3.53 2.62 -5.25
C GLN A 37 4.08 1.46 -6.08
N LEU A 38 3.98 0.21 -5.60
CA LEU A 38 4.33 -0.99 -6.37
C LEU A 38 3.51 -1.09 -7.68
N ARG A 39 2.21 -0.82 -7.61
CA ARG A 39 1.32 -0.78 -8.78
C ARG A 39 1.74 0.32 -9.77
N VAL A 40 2.04 1.52 -9.30
CA VAL A 40 2.48 2.64 -10.15
C VAL A 40 3.82 2.34 -10.80
N THR A 41 4.78 1.78 -10.07
CA THR A 41 6.04 1.30 -10.63
C THR A 41 5.78 0.31 -11.76
N GLN A 42 4.83 -0.61 -11.60
CA GLN A 42 4.50 -1.58 -12.64
C GLN A 42 3.84 -0.99 -13.88
N LEU A 43 2.95 -0.01 -13.71
CA LEU A 43 2.34 0.73 -14.82
C LEU A 43 3.40 1.52 -15.60
N ASN A 44 4.31 2.19 -14.90
CA ASN A 44 5.38 2.93 -15.55
C ASN A 44 6.37 1.98 -16.26
N SER A 45 6.64 0.80 -15.68
CA SER A 45 7.39 -0.26 -16.37
C SER A 45 6.68 -0.73 -17.64
N HIS A 46 5.33 -0.81 -17.66
CA HIS A 46 4.57 -1.17 -18.86
C HIS A 46 4.74 -0.14 -19.97
N GLU A 47 4.61 1.15 -19.65
CA GLU A 47 4.81 2.25 -20.60
C GLU A 47 6.25 2.24 -21.15
N LEU A 48 7.25 2.07 -20.30
CA LEU A 48 8.65 1.98 -20.72
C LEU A 48 8.93 0.76 -21.61
N ILE A 49 8.29 -0.38 -21.34
CA ILE A 49 8.38 -1.56 -22.21
C ILE A 49 7.83 -1.23 -23.60
N GLN A 50 6.71 -0.52 -23.69
CA GLN A 50 6.12 -0.09 -24.96
C GLN A 50 6.99 0.93 -25.70
N GLU A 51 7.53 1.93 -25.00
CA GLU A 51 8.38 2.99 -25.59
C GLU A 51 9.73 2.47 -26.09
N LYS A 52 10.40 1.62 -25.29
CA LYS A 52 11.73 1.09 -25.63
C LYS A 52 11.67 -0.09 -26.60
N TRP A 53 10.48 -0.61 -26.92
CA TRP A 53 10.31 -1.73 -27.84
C TRP A 53 10.80 -1.42 -29.26
N ASN A 54 10.60 -0.19 -29.73
CA ASN A 54 11.05 0.26 -31.04
C ASN A 54 12.59 0.33 -31.20
N TYR A 55 13.35 0.24 -30.09
CA TYR A 55 14.81 0.37 -30.08
C TYR A 55 15.55 -0.97 -30.20
N PHE A 56 14.86 -2.11 -30.19
CA PHE A 56 15.49 -3.42 -30.39
C PHE A 56 15.79 -3.68 -31.86
N THR A 57 16.67 -2.91 -32.49
CA THR A 57 17.17 -3.20 -33.83
C THR A 57 18.26 -4.28 -33.74
N GLY A 58 17.95 -5.53 -34.08
CA GLY A 58 18.94 -6.63 -34.10
C GLY A 58 18.42 -8.03 -33.78
N LEU A 59 17.30 -8.18 -33.08
CA LEU A 59 16.66 -9.49 -32.86
C LEU A 59 15.80 -9.91 -34.08
N SER A 60 15.63 -11.21 -34.32
CA SER A 60 14.69 -11.73 -35.32
C SER A 60 13.24 -11.33 -34.94
N VAL A 61 12.36 -11.20 -35.94
CA VAL A 61 10.96 -10.79 -35.73
C VAL A 61 10.24 -11.72 -34.75
N ASP A 62 10.51 -13.03 -34.83
CA ASP A 62 9.86 -14.03 -33.98
C ASP A 62 10.39 -14.04 -32.54
N THR A 63 11.71 -13.91 -32.35
CA THR A 63 12.29 -13.80 -31.00
C THR A 63 11.89 -12.48 -30.33
N LYS A 64 11.73 -11.41 -31.11
CA LYS A 64 11.13 -10.15 -30.63
C LYS A 64 9.71 -10.37 -30.15
N ALA A 65 8.83 -10.92 -30.99
CA ALA A 65 7.44 -11.14 -30.63
C ALA A 65 7.28 -11.96 -29.34
N ASN A 66 8.01 -13.08 -29.22
CA ASN A 66 7.93 -13.97 -28.05
C ASN A 66 8.43 -13.31 -26.75
N VAL A 67 9.53 -12.55 -26.81
CA VAL A 67 10.06 -11.82 -25.64
C VAL A 67 9.10 -10.70 -25.22
N GLN A 68 8.52 -9.98 -26.19
CA GLN A 68 7.53 -8.95 -25.91
C GLN A 68 6.31 -9.50 -25.21
N GLU A 69 5.75 -10.59 -25.74
CA GLU A 69 4.54 -11.22 -25.23
C GLU A 69 4.75 -11.73 -23.81
N ALA A 70 5.87 -12.43 -23.56
CA ALA A 70 6.22 -12.92 -22.22
C ALA A 70 6.37 -11.79 -21.19
N LEU A 71 6.92 -10.64 -21.59
CA LEU A 71 7.09 -9.47 -20.72
C LEU A 71 5.78 -8.72 -20.47
N LEU A 72 4.95 -8.55 -21.50
CA LEU A 72 3.64 -7.93 -21.38
C LEU A 72 2.73 -8.78 -20.49
N GLU A 73 2.75 -10.10 -20.68
CA GLU A 73 1.95 -11.03 -19.90
C GLU A 73 2.43 -11.10 -18.44
N ASN A 74 3.75 -11.09 -18.21
CA ASN A 74 4.30 -10.96 -16.85
C ASN A 74 3.90 -9.63 -16.20
N ASN A 75 3.94 -8.52 -16.95
CA ASN A 75 3.54 -7.23 -16.42
C ASN A 75 2.05 -7.22 -16.02
N PHE A 76 1.19 -7.76 -16.88
CA PHE A 76 -0.24 -7.92 -16.63
C PHE A 76 -0.53 -8.83 -15.43
N SER A 77 0.20 -9.94 -15.30
CA SER A 77 0.10 -10.86 -14.17
C SER A 77 0.43 -10.16 -12.84
N LEU A 78 1.54 -9.41 -12.80
CA LEU A 78 1.96 -8.65 -11.62
C LEU A 78 0.98 -7.53 -11.26
N LEU A 79 0.47 -6.81 -12.27
CA LEU A 79 -0.56 -5.78 -12.06
C LEU A 79 -1.84 -6.39 -11.46
N THR A 80 -2.25 -7.54 -11.98
CA THR A 80 -3.39 -8.30 -11.48
C THR A 80 -3.15 -8.77 -10.05
N PHE A 81 -1.97 -9.28 -9.73
CA PHE A 81 -1.57 -9.68 -8.39
C PHE A 81 -1.63 -8.51 -7.39
N TYR A 82 -1.07 -7.34 -7.73
CA TYR A 82 -1.14 -6.17 -6.87
C TYR A 82 -2.57 -5.66 -6.66
N ASN A 83 -3.43 -5.73 -7.68
CA ASN A 83 -4.85 -5.38 -7.53
C ASN A 83 -5.58 -6.34 -6.57
N HIS A 84 -5.29 -7.65 -6.63
CA HIS A 84 -5.85 -8.62 -5.69
C HIS A 84 -5.39 -8.36 -4.25
N LEU A 85 -4.10 -8.03 -4.05
CA LEU A 85 -3.57 -7.65 -2.74
C LEU A 85 -4.25 -6.39 -2.20
N LEU A 86 -4.47 -5.39 -3.05
CA LEU A 86 -5.15 -4.14 -2.67
C LEU A 86 -6.60 -4.41 -2.27
N PHE A 87 -7.32 -5.24 -3.01
CA PHE A 87 -8.68 -5.67 -2.65
C PHE A 87 -8.70 -6.43 -1.32
N GLY A 88 -7.77 -7.37 -1.13
CA GLY A 88 -7.60 -8.10 0.13
C GLY A 88 -7.31 -7.15 1.30
N LEU A 89 -6.49 -6.12 1.09
CA LEU A 89 -6.17 -5.11 2.10
C LEU A 89 -7.39 -4.26 2.48
N ILE A 90 -8.27 -3.93 1.52
CA ILE A 90 -9.54 -3.23 1.80
C ILE A 90 -10.42 -4.08 2.74
N LEU A 91 -10.62 -5.35 2.41
CA LEU A 91 -11.42 -6.27 3.24
C LEU A 91 -10.80 -6.45 4.63
N LEU A 92 -9.49 -6.65 4.70
CA LEU A 92 -8.76 -6.78 5.97
C LEU A 92 -8.88 -5.53 6.82
N SER A 93 -8.73 -4.34 6.21
CA SER A 93 -8.86 -3.05 6.89
C SER A 93 -10.25 -2.89 7.50
N PHE A 94 -11.29 -3.20 6.71
CA PHE A 94 -12.67 -3.17 7.17
C PHE A 94 -12.86 -4.08 8.39
N MET A 95 -12.39 -5.33 8.33
CA MET A 95 -12.54 -6.30 9.42
C MET A 95 -11.79 -5.89 10.69
N ILE A 96 -10.53 -5.47 10.58
CA ILE A 96 -9.72 -5.04 11.73
C ILE A 96 -10.35 -3.82 12.41
N ILE A 97 -10.79 -2.83 11.64
CA ILE A 97 -11.37 -1.60 12.19
C ILE A 97 -12.76 -1.85 12.76
N TYR A 98 -13.56 -2.72 12.13
CA TYR A 98 -14.83 -3.18 12.68
C TYR A 98 -14.64 -3.83 14.06
N LEU A 99 -13.71 -4.78 14.17
CA LEU A 99 -13.38 -5.45 15.43
C LEU A 99 -12.86 -4.46 16.47
N PHE A 100 -12.03 -3.50 16.05
CA PHE A 100 -11.58 -2.42 16.93
C PHE A 100 -12.75 -1.61 17.48
N GLY A 101 -13.70 -1.18 16.63
CA GLY A 101 -14.91 -0.47 17.05
C GLY A 101 -15.73 -1.27 18.06
N TYR A 102 -15.98 -2.55 17.75
CA TYR A 102 -16.71 -3.46 18.63
C TYR A 102 -16.04 -3.63 20.00
N ILE A 103 -14.72 -3.90 20.02
CA ILE A 103 -13.94 -4.10 21.26
C ILE A 103 -13.82 -2.79 22.05
N SER A 104 -13.64 -1.66 21.36
CA SER A 104 -13.59 -0.34 21.97
C SER A 104 -14.89 -0.04 22.71
N SER A 105 -16.03 -0.25 22.05
CA SER A 105 -17.36 -0.12 22.67
C SER A 105 -17.56 -1.08 23.85
N LYS A 106 -17.14 -2.35 23.71
CA LYS A 106 -17.18 -3.33 24.82
C LYS A 106 -16.47 -2.85 26.07
N LYS A 107 -15.28 -2.28 25.91
CA LYS A 107 -14.49 -1.79 27.04
C LYS A 107 -14.98 -0.43 27.57
N ARG A 108 -15.60 0.42 26.73
CA ARG A 108 -16.27 1.67 27.12
C ARG A 108 -17.71 1.47 27.61
N ARG A 109 -18.15 0.23 27.84
CA ARG A 109 -19.53 -0.08 28.25
C ARG A 109 -20.06 0.75 29.43
N PRO A 110 -19.32 0.96 30.55
CA PRO A 110 -19.83 1.74 31.66
C PRO A 110 -20.11 3.20 31.28
N GLU A 111 -19.25 3.77 30.43
CA GLU A 111 -19.37 5.13 29.90
C GLU A 111 -20.59 5.24 28.97
N ILE A 112 -20.76 4.27 28.06
CA ILE A 112 -21.93 4.20 27.17
C ILE A 112 -23.23 4.13 27.97
N ASN A 113 -23.30 3.26 28.97
CA ASN A 113 -24.47 3.13 29.84
C ASN A 113 -24.76 4.43 30.61
N TYR A 114 -23.73 5.09 31.13
CA TYR A 114 -23.87 6.37 31.80
C TYR A 114 -24.43 7.45 30.86
N MET A 115 -23.89 7.58 29.64
CA MET A 115 -24.40 8.54 28.64
C MET A 115 -25.85 8.26 28.25
N LEU A 116 -26.20 6.98 28.06
CA LEU A 116 -27.56 6.57 27.72
C LEU A 116 -28.56 6.82 28.85
N ASN A 117 -28.14 6.65 30.11
CA ASN A 117 -28.98 6.95 31.28
C ASN A 117 -29.20 8.45 31.44
N ASN A 118 -28.26 9.27 30.96
CA ASN A 118 -28.40 10.73 30.89
C ASN A 118 -29.17 11.22 29.65
N GLY A 119 -29.77 10.31 28.87
CA GLY A 119 -30.60 10.66 27.72
C GLY A 119 -29.85 10.99 26.42
N VAL A 120 -28.51 10.79 26.37
CA VAL A 120 -27.72 11.00 25.14
C VAL A 120 -28.12 9.95 24.09
N LYS A 121 -28.33 10.39 22.84
CA LYS A 121 -28.74 9.47 21.75
C LYS A 121 -27.58 8.57 21.34
N THR A 122 -27.85 7.32 20.96
CA THR A 122 -26.86 6.34 20.49
C THR A 122 -25.94 6.89 19.40
N PHE A 123 -26.51 7.63 18.44
CA PHE A 123 -25.75 8.23 17.35
C PHE A 123 -24.74 9.28 17.84
N GLU A 124 -25.10 10.08 18.84
CA GLU A 124 -24.20 11.10 19.42
C GLU A 124 -23.02 10.46 20.16
N ILE A 125 -23.25 9.32 20.83
CA ILE A 125 -22.19 8.55 21.49
C ILE A 125 -21.21 7.99 20.44
N ILE A 126 -21.72 7.42 19.35
CA ILE A 126 -20.90 6.90 18.26
C ILE A 126 -20.10 8.04 17.62
N ALA A 127 -20.73 9.19 17.34
CA ALA A 127 -20.07 10.36 16.79
C ALA A 127 -18.91 10.82 17.68
N ARG A 128 -19.08 10.83 19.01
CA ARG A 128 -18.00 11.17 19.95
C ARG A 128 -16.82 10.20 19.86
N PHE A 129 -17.08 8.91 19.71
CA PHE A 129 -16.01 7.91 19.51
C PHE A 129 -15.34 8.02 18.14
N MET A 130 -16.08 8.45 17.10
CA MET A 130 -15.51 8.73 15.78
C MET A 130 -14.59 9.95 15.81
N ILE A 131 -14.90 11.00 16.58
CA ILE A 131 -14.03 12.17 16.74
C ILE A 131 -12.71 11.79 17.41
N ASP A 132 -12.73 10.96 18.47
CA ASP A 132 -11.52 10.44 19.10
C ASP A 132 -10.62 9.71 18.08
N ALA A 133 -11.22 8.88 17.22
CA ALA A 133 -10.53 8.14 16.18
C ALA A 133 -10.01 9.06 15.06
N LEU A 134 -10.75 10.11 14.70
CA LEU A 134 -10.37 11.08 13.69
C LEU A 134 -9.09 11.82 14.08
N ILE A 135 -8.95 12.24 15.34
CA ILE A 135 -7.72 12.90 15.83
C ILE A 135 -6.52 11.96 15.65
N ALA A 136 -6.68 10.68 16.03
CA ALA A 136 -5.62 9.68 15.85
C ALA A 136 -5.30 9.43 14.36
N ALA A 137 -6.29 9.44 13.47
CA ALA A 137 -6.09 9.33 12.03
C ALA A 137 -5.31 10.53 11.45
N ILE A 138 -5.64 11.76 11.87
CA ILE A 138 -4.92 12.97 11.44
C ILE A 138 -3.47 12.94 11.91
N CYS A 139 -3.22 12.56 13.17
CA CYS A 139 -1.85 12.39 13.66
C CYS A 139 -1.08 11.33 12.87
N SER A 140 -1.74 10.24 12.48
CA SER A 140 -1.16 9.18 11.63
C SER A 140 -0.74 9.72 10.27
N LEU A 141 -1.61 10.49 9.61
CA LEU A 141 -1.30 11.13 8.34
C LEU A 141 -0.07 12.03 8.44
N LEU A 142 -0.02 12.91 9.45
CA LEU A 142 1.09 13.84 9.64
C LEU A 142 2.42 13.11 9.86
N ILE A 143 2.43 12.11 10.74
CA ILE A 143 3.63 11.32 11.04
C ILE A 143 4.07 10.52 9.82
N LEU A 144 3.15 9.83 9.14
CA LEU A 144 3.49 9.03 7.97
C LEU A 144 4.03 9.91 6.84
N THR A 145 3.41 11.06 6.61
CA THR A 145 3.85 12.02 5.59
C THR A 145 5.24 12.52 5.91
N LEU A 146 5.51 12.92 7.16
CA LEU A 146 6.84 13.35 7.60
C LEU A 146 7.89 12.25 7.38
N VAL A 147 7.59 11.01 7.78
CA VAL A 147 8.50 9.87 7.62
C VAL A 147 8.77 9.59 6.14
N LEU A 148 7.74 9.58 5.29
CA LEU A 148 7.90 9.34 3.85
C LEU A 148 8.62 10.49 3.14
N SER A 149 8.44 11.74 3.59
CA SER A 149 9.20 12.88 3.07
C SER A 149 10.68 12.80 3.42
N ILE A 150 11.02 12.41 4.65
CA ILE A 150 12.42 12.26 5.08
C ILE A 150 13.09 11.06 4.39
N LEU A 151 12.35 9.95 4.24
CA LEU A 151 12.87 8.68 3.70
C LEU A 151 12.48 8.43 2.24
N GLN A 152 12.08 9.47 1.49
CA GLN A 152 11.55 9.34 0.13
C GLN A 152 12.45 8.52 -0.78
N ASN A 153 13.74 8.87 -0.83
CA ASN A 153 14.69 8.21 -1.73
C ASN A 153 14.83 6.72 -1.38
N THR A 154 14.88 6.38 -0.09
CA THR A 154 14.95 5.00 0.38
C THR A 154 13.65 4.24 0.08
N PHE A 155 12.50 4.88 0.25
CA PHE A 155 11.19 4.31 -0.02
C PHE A 155 11.01 3.98 -1.52
N ILE A 156 11.34 4.92 -2.41
CA ILE A 156 11.27 4.71 -3.86
C ILE A 156 12.23 3.58 -4.27
N LYS A 157 13.50 3.64 -3.85
CA LYS A 157 14.50 2.60 -4.16
C LYS A 157 14.05 1.22 -3.70
N SER A 158 13.54 1.11 -2.48
CA SER A 158 13.08 -0.17 -1.91
C SER A 158 11.86 -0.70 -2.66
N THR A 159 10.95 0.18 -3.09
CA THR A 159 9.76 -0.22 -3.85
C THR A 159 10.11 -0.75 -5.24
N VAL A 160 11.05 -0.10 -5.92
CA VAL A 160 11.57 -0.56 -7.22
C VAL A 160 12.28 -1.90 -7.07
N TYR A 161 13.16 -2.03 -6.07
CA TYR A 161 13.87 -3.28 -5.79
C TYR A 161 12.91 -4.45 -5.48
N LEU A 162 11.89 -4.21 -4.66
CA LEU A 162 10.85 -5.21 -4.38
C LEU A 162 10.14 -5.64 -5.67
N ASN A 163 9.76 -4.69 -6.53
CA ASN A 163 9.08 -5.02 -7.79
C ASN A 163 10.00 -5.83 -8.72
N GLN A 164 11.29 -5.50 -8.80
CA GLN A 164 12.27 -6.27 -9.56
C GLN A 164 12.41 -7.71 -9.03
N CYS A 165 12.48 -7.89 -7.71
CA CYS A 165 12.55 -9.21 -7.09
C CYS A 165 11.31 -10.07 -7.40
N VAL A 166 10.11 -9.47 -7.35
CA VAL A 166 8.87 -10.20 -7.69
C VAL A 166 8.83 -10.51 -9.19
N SER A 167 9.21 -9.56 -10.03
CA SER A 167 9.22 -9.73 -11.50
C SER A 167 10.20 -10.79 -11.97
N THR A 168 11.43 -10.79 -11.46
CA THR A 168 12.44 -11.83 -11.77
C THR A 168 11.99 -13.22 -11.32
N LYS A 169 11.30 -13.31 -10.17
CA LYS A 169 10.73 -14.57 -9.68
C LYS A 169 9.58 -15.08 -10.57
N GLU A 170 8.75 -14.21 -11.14
CA GLU A 170 7.69 -14.63 -12.06
C GLU A 170 8.23 -14.97 -13.46
N LEU A 171 9.23 -14.24 -13.96
CA LEU A 171 9.89 -14.55 -15.24
C LEU A 171 10.70 -15.85 -15.20
N SER A 172 11.39 -16.14 -14.10
CA SER A 172 12.15 -17.38 -13.94
C SER A 172 11.26 -18.64 -13.93
N LYS A 173 9.98 -18.51 -13.55
CA LYS A 173 9.00 -19.60 -13.69
C LYS A 173 8.55 -19.84 -15.14
N ARG A 174 8.72 -18.85 -16.02
CA ARG A 174 8.17 -18.86 -17.39
C ARG A 174 9.13 -19.44 -18.44
N ASN A 175 10.29 -19.99 -18.07
CA ASN A 175 11.30 -20.57 -18.97
C ASN A 175 11.42 -19.75 -20.27
N LEU A 176 11.99 -18.55 -20.19
CA LEU A 176 12.32 -17.76 -21.37
C LEU A 176 13.40 -18.49 -22.17
N VAL A 177 12.98 -19.36 -23.09
CA VAL A 177 13.88 -20.01 -24.05
C VAL A 177 14.23 -18.97 -25.10
N ILE A 178 15.41 -18.35 -24.97
CA ILE A 178 16.03 -17.58 -26.05
C ILE A 178 16.52 -18.60 -27.06
N GLU A 179 15.65 -19.00 -27.99
CA GLU A 179 15.93 -20.16 -28.83
C GLU A 179 16.99 -19.88 -29.91
N HIS A 180 17.24 -18.62 -30.28
CA HIS A 180 18.33 -18.24 -31.19
C HIS A 180 18.95 -16.89 -30.79
N ALA A 181 20.11 -16.94 -30.13
CA ALA A 181 21.11 -15.88 -30.29
C ALA A 181 21.86 -16.22 -31.60
N PRO A 182 21.81 -15.38 -32.65
CA PRO A 182 22.69 -15.58 -33.80
C PRO A 182 24.13 -15.60 -33.30
N ASP A 183 24.86 -16.62 -33.74
CA ASP A 183 26.21 -16.95 -33.31
C ASP A 183 27.11 -15.71 -33.34
N LEU A 184 27.42 -15.14 -32.18
CA LEU A 184 28.24 -13.93 -32.00
C LEU A 184 29.71 -14.13 -32.42
N LYS A 185 30.04 -15.26 -33.04
CA LYS A 185 31.38 -15.63 -33.54
C LYS A 185 31.62 -15.27 -35.00
N SER A 186 30.61 -14.88 -35.78
CA SER A 186 30.80 -14.50 -37.19
C SER A 186 31.14 -13.02 -37.43
N LEU A 187 31.15 -12.18 -36.38
CA LEU A 187 31.57 -10.77 -36.44
C LEU A 187 33.00 -10.59 -35.89
N ALA A 188 33.94 -11.39 -36.42
CA ALA A 188 35.36 -11.24 -36.14
C ALA A 188 35.99 -10.18 -37.07
N ARG A 189 35.86 -8.90 -36.64
CA ARG A 189 36.82 -7.76 -36.77
C ARG A 189 37.06 -7.08 -38.14
N PRO A 190 37.71 -5.88 -38.17
CA PRO A 190 38.16 -4.97 -37.09
C PRO A 190 37.55 -3.54 -37.27
N GLU A 191 37.44 -2.62 -36.30
CA GLU A 191 38.49 -1.78 -35.72
C GLU A 191 37.86 -0.87 -34.64
N THR A 192 38.64 -0.58 -33.59
CA THR A 192 38.51 0.56 -32.66
C THR A 192 37.15 0.82 -32.02
N THR A 193 36.79 0.04 -31.00
CA THR A 193 36.19 0.61 -29.79
C THR A 193 36.50 -0.33 -28.63
N GLU A 194 36.99 0.23 -27.52
CA GLU A 194 37.27 -0.53 -26.30
C GLU A 194 36.04 -1.35 -25.91
N ILE A 195 36.18 -2.67 -25.92
CA ILE A 195 35.14 -3.62 -25.51
C ILE A 195 34.93 -3.42 -24.00
N PRO A 196 33.75 -2.95 -23.53
CA PRO A 196 33.47 -2.97 -22.11
C PRO A 196 33.44 -4.43 -21.65
N LYS A 197 34.20 -4.73 -20.59
CA LYS A 197 34.53 -6.07 -20.06
C LYS A 197 33.33 -6.90 -19.53
N ASN A 198 32.09 -6.64 -19.93
CA ASN A 198 30.96 -7.46 -19.49
C ASN A 198 29.78 -7.45 -20.48
N PRO A 199 29.80 -8.30 -21.53
CA PRO A 199 28.73 -8.37 -22.52
C PRO A 199 27.41 -8.91 -21.95
N GLU A 200 27.43 -9.61 -20.83
CA GLU A 200 26.22 -10.16 -20.17
C GLU A 200 25.28 -9.07 -19.63
N ASN A 201 25.78 -7.85 -19.39
CA ASN A 201 24.98 -6.73 -18.89
C ASN A 201 24.41 -5.80 -19.97
N ASN A 202 24.81 -5.99 -21.24
CA ASN A 202 24.47 -5.07 -22.34
C ASN A 202 23.40 -5.60 -23.31
N LEU A 203 23.00 -6.87 -23.21
CA LEU A 203 21.96 -7.47 -24.07
C LEU A 203 20.56 -7.48 -23.45
N LEU A 204 20.38 -6.90 -22.27
CA LEU A 204 19.08 -6.69 -21.67
C LEU A 204 18.85 -5.18 -21.53
N PRO A 205 17.99 -4.55 -22.34
CA PRO A 205 17.51 -3.19 -22.05
C PRO A 205 16.68 -3.09 -20.75
N PHE A 206 16.63 -4.18 -19.99
CA PHE A 206 16.09 -4.36 -18.65
C PHE A 206 17.14 -4.22 -17.53
N ASN A 207 18.33 -3.69 -17.81
CA ASN A 207 19.31 -3.40 -16.74
C ASN A 207 18.69 -2.43 -15.72
N GLU A 208 18.82 -2.75 -14.42
CA GLU A 208 18.25 -2.02 -13.27
C GLU A 208 18.40 -0.50 -13.40
N ASN A 209 19.53 -0.05 -13.95
CA ASN A 209 19.88 1.35 -14.15
C ASN A 209 18.98 2.09 -15.18
N SER A 210 18.41 1.38 -16.16
CA SER A 210 17.60 1.98 -17.24
C SER A 210 16.13 2.16 -16.88
N MET A 211 15.61 1.34 -15.96
CA MET A 211 14.32 1.59 -15.28
C MET A 211 14.48 2.63 -14.16
N PHE A 212 15.64 2.63 -13.49
CA PHE A 212 15.99 3.55 -12.41
C PHE A 212 16.09 5.00 -12.88
N SER A 213 16.74 5.28 -14.02
CA SER A 213 16.92 6.65 -14.53
C SER A 213 15.59 7.30 -14.92
N SER A 214 14.69 6.57 -15.58
CA SER A 214 13.37 7.07 -15.96
C SER A 214 12.41 7.29 -14.80
N HIS A 215 12.58 6.56 -13.69
CA HIS A 215 11.73 6.69 -12.51
C HIS A 215 12.16 7.79 -11.54
N LEU A 216 13.47 8.05 -11.42
CA LEU A 216 14.02 9.10 -10.56
C LEU A 216 13.69 10.51 -11.06
N GLU A 217 13.58 10.70 -12.38
CA GLU A 217 13.27 12.02 -12.96
C GLU A 217 11.79 12.41 -12.83
N LYS A 218 10.87 11.45 -12.64
CA LYS A 218 9.41 11.71 -12.68
C LYS A 218 8.73 11.81 -11.30
N HIS A 219 9.27 11.20 -10.24
CA HIS A 219 8.61 11.19 -8.92
C HIS A 219 9.00 12.36 -8.01
N THR A 220 8.27 13.47 -8.13
CA THR A 220 8.38 14.63 -7.22
C THR A 220 7.73 14.35 -5.86
N ILE A 221 8.19 15.03 -4.81
CA ILE A 221 7.59 15.02 -3.45
C ILE A 221 6.06 15.21 -3.50
N THR A 222 5.61 16.08 -4.39
CA THR A 222 4.19 16.40 -4.62
C THR A 222 3.35 15.16 -4.97
N GLU A 223 3.90 14.23 -5.76
CA GLU A 223 3.19 13.00 -6.13
C GLU A 223 3.03 12.05 -4.95
N ILE A 224 4.06 11.94 -4.10
CA ILE A 224 4.01 11.12 -2.89
C ILE A 224 2.99 11.68 -1.91
N ILE A 225 2.97 13.00 -1.69
CA ILE A 225 1.99 13.65 -0.83
C ILE A 225 0.57 13.43 -1.38
N ARG A 226 0.37 13.60 -2.69
CA ARG A 226 -0.92 13.34 -3.34
C ARG A 226 -1.35 11.89 -3.14
N ASN A 227 -0.45 10.94 -3.32
CA ASN A 227 -0.69 9.51 -3.15
C ASN A 227 -1.08 9.17 -1.70
N VAL A 228 -0.32 9.66 -0.72
CA VAL A 228 -0.62 9.49 0.71
C VAL A 228 -1.99 10.06 1.06
N ASN A 229 -2.33 11.25 0.56
CA ASN A 229 -3.63 11.88 0.81
C ASN A 229 -4.79 11.09 0.20
N GLN A 230 -4.65 10.57 -1.02
CA GLN A 230 -5.68 9.75 -1.66
C GLN A 230 -5.97 8.48 -0.86
N HIS A 231 -4.92 7.77 -0.43
CA HIS A 231 -5.08 6.57 0.40
C HIS A 231 -5.55 6.87 1.82
N PHE A 232 -5.19 8.03 2.37
CA PHE A 232 -5.72 8.51 3.63
C PHE A 232 -7.25 8.70 3.55
N VAL A 233 -7.75 9.38 2.52
CA VAL A 233 -9.19 9.59 2.32
C VAL A 233 -9.91 8.25 2.16
N LEU A 234 -9.36 7.33 1.35
CA LEU A 234 -9.92 6.00 1.19
C LEU A 234 -10.00 5.24 2.52
N LEU A 235 -8.90 5.18 3.26
CA LEU A 235 -8.85 4.49 4.55
C LEU A 235 -9.73 5.17 5.59
N LEU A 236 -9.88 6.49 5.54
CA LEU A 236 -10.77 7.26 6.41
C LEU A 236 -12.25 6.95 6.15
N ILE A 237 -12.65 6.80 4.88
CA ILE A 237 -14.00 6.34 4.51
C ILE A 237 -14.24 4.93 5.03
N ILE A 238 -13.32 4.00 4.76
CA ILE A 238 -13.39 2.61 5.26
C ILE A 238 -13.50 2.61 6.79
N SER A 239 -12.67 3.43 7.45
CA SER A 239 -12.65 3.54 8.91
C SER A 239 -13.94 4.08 9.46
N ALA A 240 -14.51 5.13 8.85
CA ALA A 240 -15.75 5.73 9.30
C ALA A 240 -16.90 4.71 9.26
N TRP A 241 -17.06 3.99 8.14
CA TRP A 241 -18.07 2.95 7.98
C TRP A 241 -17.85 1.78 8.93
N SER A 242 -16.62 1.27 9.02
CA SER A 242 -16.29 0.10 9.84
C SER A 242 -16.43 0.39 11.33
N LEU A 243 -15.98 1.56 11.79
CA LEU A 243 -16.15 2.00 13.19
C LEU A 243 -17.61 2.21 13.52
N PHE A 244 -18.37 2.85 12.63
CA PHE A 244 -19.80 3.06 12.83
C PHE A 244 -20.51 1.72 13.01
N LEU A 245 -20.30 0.78 12.07
CA LEU A 245 -20.88 -0.56 12.12
C LEU A 245 -20.44 -1.35 13.36
N GLY A 246 -19.16 -1.31 13.72
CA GLY A 246 -18.63 -2.01 14.89
C GLY A 246 -19.21 -1.49 16.22
N ASN A 247 -19.23 -0.16 16.39
CA ASN A 247 -19.80 0.47 17.58
C ASN A 247 -21.33 0.25 17.65
N TYR A 248 -22.03 0.43 16.53
CA TYR A 248 -23.47 0.24 16.45
C TYR A 248 -23.88 -1.21 16.73
N SER A 249 -23.18 -2.19 16.15
CA SER A 249 -23.42 -3.61 16.39
C SER A 249 -23.30 -3.95 17.87
N TYR A 250 -22.28 -3.42 18.55
CA TYR A 250 -22.13 -3.62 19.99
C TYR A 250 -23.30 -3.04 20.79
N MET A 251 -23.69 -1.80 20.51
CA MET A 251 -24.77 -1.12 21.22
C MET A 251 -26.13 -1.79 20.99
N LEU A 252 -26.38 -2.26 19.76
CA LEU A 252 -27.62 -2.96 19.43
C LEU A 252 -27.74 -4.30 20.18
N ILE A 253 -26.67 -5.09 20.25
CA ILE A 253 -26.69 -6.42 20.88
C ILE A 253 -26.68 -6.34 22.41
N HIS A 254 -25.81 -5.51 22.99
CA HIS A 254 -25.49 -5.58 24.43
C HIS A 254 -26.15 -4.51 25.29
N VAL A 255 -26.72 -3.48 24.67
CA VAL A 255 -27.28 -2.33 25.40
C VAL A 255 -28.79 -2.20 25.19
N LYS A 256 -29.29 -2.42 23.97
CA LYS A 256 -30.74 -2.39 23.70
C LYS A 256 -31.50 -3.52 24.41
N ASN A 257 -30.92 -4.71 24.49
CA ASN A 257 -31.56 -5.89 25.11
C ASN A 257 -31.68 -5.80 26.65
N ARG A 258 -31.04 -4.83 27.31
CA ARG A 258 -31.11 -4.68 28.78
C ARG A 258 -32.07 -3.59 29.27
N ARG A 259 -32.79 -2.91 28.36
CA ARG A 259 -33.87 -1.96 28.74
C ARG A 259 -35.25 -2.64 28.89
N ILE A 260 -35.32 -3.94 28.68
CA ILE A 260 -36.58 -4.73 28.72
C ILE A 260 -36.65 -5.60 30.00
N GLU A 261 -35.62 -5.54 30.87
CA GLU A 261 -35.61 -6.11 32.22
C GLU A 261 -35.67 -4.97 33.24
#